data_AF-A0AA35NIG8-F1
#
_entry.id   AF-A0AA35NIG8-F1
#
_cell.length_a   1.000
_cell.length_b   1.000
_cell.length_c   1.000
_cell.angle_alpha   90.00
_cell.angle_beta   90.00
_cell.angle_gamma   90.00
#
_symmetry.space_group_name_H-M   'P 1'
#
loop_
_entity.id
_entity.type
_entity.pdbx_description
1 polymer ?
#
loop_
_entity_poly.entity_id
_entity_poly.type
_entity_poly.pdbx_seq_one_letter_code
_entity_poly.pdbx_strand_id
1 'polypeptide(L)'
;MEHESGENQNVAKGTPVSGRVWKVQKEPLRVKSRVVKNKKLTSWELKKQKRLEDKQFKERLKALRDEKEETRQAKIAMLKERREKKEENERYERLAAKMHAKKVERMRRREKRNKALKER
;
A
#
# COMPACT_ATOMS: atom_id res chain seq x y z
N MET A 1 -23.01 19.86 -10.85
CA MET A 1 -23.30 21.07 -11.64
C MET A 1 -24.60 21.63 -11.11
N GLU A 2 -24.57 22.22 -9.91
CA GLU A 2 -25.70 22.96 -9.34
C GLU A 2 -25.09 24.14 -8.59
N HIS A 3 -25.18 25.32 -9.20
CA HIS A 3 -24.92 26.56 -8.50
C HIS A 3 -26.26 26.97 -7.90
N GLU A 4 -26.47 26.64 -6.62
CA GLU A 4 -27.55 27.22 -5.83
C GLU A 4 -27.40 28.74 -5.91
N SER A 5 -28.35 29.37 -6.59
CA SER A 5 -28.51 30.82 -6.64
C SER A 5 -28.80 31.29 -5.23
N GLY A 6 -27.77 31.81 -4.55
CA GLY A 6 -27.90 32.42 -3.24
C GLY A 6 -28.93 33.56 -3.31
N GLU A 7 -30.12 33.30 -2.77
CA GLU A 7 -31.14 34.31 -2.54
C GLU A 7 -30.55 35.41 -1.66
N ASN A 8 -30.27 36.57 -2.28
CA ASN A 8 -29.96 37.78 -1.53
C ASN A 8 -31.25 38.28 -0.87
N GLN A 9 -31.53 37.77 0.33
CA GLN A 9 -32.62 38.28 1.14
C GLN A 9 -32.29 39.70 1.60
N ASN A 10 -32.88 40.69 0.92
CA ASN A 10 -32.85 42.08 1.34
C ASN A 10 -33.67 42.22 2.63
N VAL A 11 -32.99 42.18 3.78
CA VAL A 11 -33.62 42.30 5.10
C VAL A 11 -34.20 43.72 5.25
N ALA A 12 -35.51 43.84 5.03
CA ALA A 12 -36.27 45.06 5.22
C ALA A 12 -36.39 45.39 6.72
N LYS A 13 -36.15 46.64 7.12
CA LYS A 13 -36.40 47.07 8.51
C LYS A 13 -37.85 47.53 8.66
N GLY A 14 -38.67 46.68 9.28
CA GLY A 14 -40.08 46.94 9.55
C GLY A 14 -41.00 46.58 8.38
N THR A 15 -42.25 46.22 8.71
CA THR A 15 -43.27 45.75 7.75
C THR A 15 -44.18 46.92 7.37
N PRO A 16 -44.15 47.42 6.12
CA PRO A 16 -45.09 48.46 5.69
C PRO A 16 -46.47 47.87 5.46
N VAL A 17 -47.53 48.62 5.78
CA VAL A 17 -48.93 48.22 5.60
C VAL A 17 -49.26 47.91 4.12
N SER A 18 -48.56 48.54 3.18
CA SER A 18 -48.75 48.34 1.73
C SER A 18 -47.95 47.16 1.13
N GLY A 19 -47.21 46.40 1.95
CA GLY A 19 -46.41 45.24 1.52
C GLY A 19 -45.19 45.56 0.64
N ARG A 20 -45.05 46.79 0.12
CA ARG A 20 -43.97 47.18 -0.78
C ARG A 20 -42.86 47.91 -0.04
N VAL A 21 -41.69 47.29 0.08
CA VAL A 21 -40.51 47.86 0.73
C VAL A 21 -39.58 48.51 -0.30
N TRP A 22 -39.31 49.80 -0.13
CA TRP A 22 -38.43 50.61 -0.99
C TRP A 22 -37.12 51.01 -0.30
N LYS A 23 -36.99 50.75 1.00
CA LYS A 23 -35.78 51.03 1.80
C LYS A 23 -34.99 49.74 2.04
N VAL A 24 -33.90 49.55 1.30
CA VAL A 24 -32.96 48.45 1.54
C VAL A 24 -32.06 48.81 2.72
N GLN A 25 -31.99 47.93 3.74
CA GLN A 25 -30.99 48.08 4.79
C GLN A 25 -29.61 47.74 4.21
N LYS A 26 -28.77 48.76 4.08
CA LYS A 26 -27.37 48.58 3.70
C LYS A 26 -26.58 48.32 4.97
N GLU A 27 -25.91 47.18 5.04
CA GLU A 27 -24.91 46.98 6.08
C GLU A 27 -23.80 48.05 5.97
N PRO A 28 -23.26 48.51 7.11
CA PRO A 28 -22.15 49.45 7.10
C PRO A 28 -20.98 48.84 6.32
N LEU A 29 -20.40 49.62 5.40
CA LEU A 29 -19.25 49.21 4.62
C LEU A 29 -18.01 49.11 5.53
N ARG A 30 -17.84 47.98 6.21
CA ARG A 30 -16.59 47.72 6.95
C ARG A 30 -15.52 47.37 5.93
N VAL A 31 -14.42 48.13 5.93
CA VAL A 31 -13.24 47.89 5.08
C VAL A 31 -12.76 46.43 5.16
N LYS A 32 -12.93 45.81 6.34
CA LYS A 32 -12.59 44.40 6.58
C LYS A 32 -13.61 43.37 6.09
N SER A 33 -14.89 43.71 5.93
CA SER A 33 -15.95 42.72 5.65
C SER A 33 -16.28 42.54 4.17
N ARG A 34 -16.05 43.54 3.31
CA ARG A 34 -16.46 43.47 1.89
C ARG A 34 -15.35 43.61 0.84
N VAL A 35 -14.14 44.07 1.18
CA VAL A 35 -13.19 44.56 0.16
C VAL A 35 -11.95 43.69 -0.06
N VAL A 36 -11.58 42.79 0.85
CA VAL A 36 -10.46 41.88 0.56
C VAL A 36 -10.98 40.62 -0.14
N LYS A 37 -11.42 40.77 -1.40
CA LYS A 37 -11.62 39.65 -2.34
C LYS A 37 -10.33 38.87 -2.61
N ASN A 38 -9.19 39.46 -2.22
CA ASN A 38 -7.87 38.84 -2.18
C ASN A 38 -7.53 38.37 -0.76
N LYS A 39 -8.36 37.52 -0.13
CA LYS A 39 -7.99 36.86 1.13
C LYS A 39 -6.83 35.93 0.83
N LYS A 40 -5.61 36.48 0.79
CA LYS A 40 -4.39 35.71 0.87
C LYS A 40 -4.51 34.88 2.14
N LEU A 41 -4.38 33.56 2.01
CA LEU A 41 -4.38 32.64 3.13
C LEU A 41 -3.48 33.19 4.23
N THR A 42 -3.94 33.11 5.46
CA THR A 42 -3.15 33.51 6.62
C THR A 42 -1.84 32.70 6.61
N SER A 43 -0.73 33.29 7.10
CA SER A 43 0.57 32.60 7.18
C SER A 43 0.46 31.19 7.80
N TRP A 44 -0.43 31.02 8.78
CA TRP A 44 -0.74 29.72 9.38
C TRP A 44 -1.45 28.75 8.44
N GLU A 45 -2.43 29.22 7.67
CA GLU A 45 -3.18 28.39 6.72
C GLU A 45 -2.27 27.90 5.58
N LEU A 46 -1.36 28.75 5.09
CA LEU A 46 -0.32 28.36 4.14
C LEU A 46 0.61 27.28 4.71
N LYS A 47 1.03 27.41 5.97
CA LYS A 47 1.85 26.38 6.64
C LYS A 47 1.08 25.07 6.82
N LYS A 48 -0.21 25.14 7.14
CA LYS A 48 -1.07 23.96 7.29
C LYS A 48 -1.25 23.24 5.96
N GLN A 49 -1.46 23.98 4.87
CA GLN A 49 -1.58 23.43 3.53
C GLN A 49 -0.28 22.73 3.09
N LYS A 50 0.88 23.41 3.22
CA LYS A 50 2.19 22.79 2.92
C LYS A 50 2.44 21.52 3.73
N ARG A 51 2.10 21.52 5.02
CA ARG A 51 2.24 20.32 5.86
C ARG A 51 1.35 19.17 5.38
N LEU A 52 0.16 19.47 4.87
CA LEU A 52 -0.74 18.45 4.33
C LEU A 52 -0.18 17.87 3.02
N GLU A 53 0.32 18.74 2.13
CA GLU A 53 0.98 18.35 0.88
C GLU A 53 2.21 17.48 1.14
N ASP A 54 3.07 17.88 2.08
CA ASP A 54 4.26 17.11 2.48
C ASP A 54 3.90 15.74 3.06
N LYS A 55 2.82 15.66 3.85
CA LYS A 55 2.33 14.38 4.39
C LYS A 55 1.86 13.46 3.28
N GLN A 56 1.02 13.96 2.38
CA GLN A 56 0.54 13.19 1.23
C GLN A 56 1.70 12.72 0.34
N PHE A 57 2.69 13.57 0.12
CA PHE A 57 3.89 13.21 -0.65
C PHE A 57 4.70 12.11 0.03
N LYS A 58 4.95 12.23 1.34
CA LYS A 58 5.67 11.21 2.12
C LYS A 58 4.93 9.89 2.17
N GLU A 59 3.61 9.91 2.30
CA GLU A 59 2.77 8.70 2.27
C GLU A 59 2.88 7.98 0.92
N ARG A 60 2.81 8.73 -0.19
CA ARG A 60 3.00 8.15 -1.54
C ARG A 60 4.41 7.59 -1.74
N LEU A 61 5.44 8.30 -1.26
CA LEU A 61 6.82 7.80 -1.32
C LEU A 61 7.03 6.55 -0.48
N LYS A 62 6.39 6.47 0.69
CA LYS A 62 6.45 5.30 1.55
C LYS A 62 5.78 4.11 0.88
N ALA A 63 4.54 4.27 0.39
CA ALA A 63 3.83 3.22 -0.33
C ALA A 63 4.67 2.63 -1.47
N LEU A 64 5.30 3.48 -2.29
CA LEU A 64 6.13 3.03 -3.42
C LEU A 64 7.40 2.29 -2.98
N ARG A 65 7.97 2.63 -1.81
CA ARG A 65 9.11 1.90 -1.23
C ARG A 65 8.66 0.55 -0.68
N ASP A 66 7.56 0.53 0.06
CA ASP A 66 7.00 -0.68 0.67
C ASP A 66 6.64 -1.71 -0.43
N GLU A 67 5.98 -1.29 -1.51
CA GLU A 67 5.68 -2.14 -2.68
C GLU A 67 6.96 -2.74 -3.32
N LYS A 68 8.02 -1.92 -3.46
CA LYS A 68 9.30 -2.38 -4.01
C LYS A 68 9.99 -3.38 -3.08
N GLU A 69 9.87 -3.19 -1.77
CA GLU A 69 10.45 -4.11 -0.79
C GLU A 69 9.68 -5.42 -0.71
N GLU A 70 8.35 -5.37 -0.74
CA GLU A 70 7.48 -6.56 -0.80
C GLU A 70 7.78 -7.41 -2.03
N THR A 71 7.88 -6.80 -3.21
CA THR A 71 8.21 -7.55 -4.45
C THR A 71 9.61 -8.17 -4.39
N ARG A 72 10.58 -7.51 -3.75
CA ARG A 72 11.92 -8.07 -3.52
C ARG A 72 11.85 -9.23 -2.51
N GLN A 73 11.14 -9.07 -1.41
CA GLN A 73 10.99 -10.09 -0.39
C GLN A 73 10.28 -11.33 -0.94
N ALA A 74 9.22 -11.16 -1.73
CA ALA A 74 8.52 -12.24 -2.41
C ALA A 74 9.46 -13.05 -3.32
N LYS A 75 10.31 -12.36 -4.12
CA LYS A 75 11.33 -13.04 -4.94
C LYS A 75 12.33 -13.82 -4.10
N ILE A 76 12.79 -13.25 -2.99
CA ILE A 76 13.73 -13.92 -2.08
C ILE A 76 13.08 -15.15 -1.44
N ALA A 77 11.83 -15.05 -0.98
CA ALA A 77 11.10 -16.16 -0.40
C ALA A 77 10.93 -17.31 -1.41
N MET A 78 10.51 -17.01 -2.64
CA MET A 78 10.39 -18.00 -3.72
C MET A 78 11.72 -18.69 -4.04
N LEU A 79 12.83 -17.94 -4.03
CA LEU A 79 14.16 -18.51 -4.26
C LEU A 79 14.62 -19.41 -3.12
N LYS A 80 14.34 -19.04 -1.86
CA LYS A 80 14.65 -19.86 -0.68
C LYS A 80 13.85 -21.15 -0.70
N GLU A 81 12.54 -21.06 -0.88
CA GLU A 81 11.66 -22.23 -0.97
C GLU A 81 12.11 -23.18 -2.10
N ARG A 82 12.49 -22.64 -3.27
CA ARG A 82 13.01 -23.46 -4.37
C ARG A 82 14.33 -24.16 -4.02
N ARG A 83 15.21 -23.53 -3.25
CA ARG A 83 16.47 -24.13 -2.81
C ARG A 83 16.23 -25.21 -1.76
N GLU A 84 15.40 -24.93 -0.77
CA GLU A 84 15.01 -25.89 0.27
C GLU A 84 14.39 -27.16 -0.35
N LYS A 85 13.44 -27.01 -1.26
CA LYS A 85 12.84 -28.14 -2.00
C LYS A 85 13.87 -28.97 -2.77
N LYS A 86 14.85 -28.31 -3.39
CA LYS A 86 15.94 -29.01 -4.11
C LYS A 86 16.84 -29.76 -3.14
N GLU A 87 17.26 -29.13 -2.06
CA GLU A 87 18.13 -29.73 -1.04
C GLU A 87 17.45 -30.93 -0.36
N GLU A 88 16.14 -30.86 -0.12
CA GLU A 88 15.33 -31.99 0.36
C GLU A 88 15.32 -33.14 -0.64
N ASN A 89 15.01 -32.87 -1.91
CA ASN A 89 15.03 -33.88 -2.97
C ASN A 89 16.42 -34.54 -3.09
N GLU A 90 17.49 -33.75 -3.16
CA GLU A 90 18.87 -34.22 -3.22
C GLU A 90 19.26 -35.04 -1.98
N ARG A 91 18.72 -34.70 -0.80
CA ARG A 91 18.92 -35.50 0.42
C ARG A 91 18.24 -36.86 0.29
N TYR A 92 17.01 -36.92 -0.20
CA TYR A 92 16.30 -38.17 -0.41
C TYR A 92 16.97 -39.04 -1.49
N GLU A 93 17.41 -38.45 -2.59
CA GLU A 93 18.15 -39.13 -3.65
C GLU A 93 19.48 -39.71 -3.13
N ARG A 94 20.25 -38.95 -2.36
CA ARG A 94 21.47 -39.45 -1.71
C ARG A 94 21.19 -40.63 -0.77
N LEU A 95 20.10 -40.56 -0.01
CA LEU A 95 19.71 -41.66 0.87
C LEU A 95 19.31 -42.91 0.08
N ALA A 96 18.52 -42.74 -0.98
CA ALA A 96 18.11 -43.82 -1.87
C ALA A 96 19.33 -44.47 -2.54
N ALA A 97 20.25 -43.68 -3.07
CA ALA A 97 21.50 -44.16 -3.66
C ALA A 97 22.34 -44.96 -2.65
N LYS A 98 22.45 -44.48 -1.40
CA LYS A 98 23.15 -45.20 -0.32
C LYS A 98 22.50 -46.55 -0.01
N MET A 99 21.17 -46.61 0.04
CA MET A 99 20.45 -47.87 0.28
C MET A 99 20.57 -48.83 -0.90
N HIS A 100 20.52 -48.31 -2.14
CA HIS A 100 20.73 -49.09 -3.35
C HIS A 100 22.14 -49.69 -3.38
N ALA A 101 23.17 -48.90 -3.10
CA ALA A 101 24.55 -49.36 -3.02
C ALA A 101 24.71 -50.49 -1.98
N LYS A 102 24.11 -50.34 -0.79
CA LYS A 102 24.10 -51.40 0.23
C LYS A 102 23.42 -52.68 -0.25
N LYS A 103 22.31 -52.57 -0.99
CA LYS A 103 21.60 -53.73 -1.56
C LYS A 103 22.46 -54.46 -2.59
N VAL A 104 23.06 -53.72 -3.52
CA VAL A 104 23.95 -54.28 -4.55
C VAL A 104 25.16 -54.97 -3.91
N GLU A 105 25.78 -54.33 -2.92
CA GLU A 105 26.93 -54.90 -2.20
C GLU A 105 26.56 -56.20 -1.48
N ARG A 106 25.39 -56.26 -0.83
CA ARG A 106 24.86 -57.49 -0.20
C ARG A 106 24.65 -58.60 -1.23
N MET A 107 24.12 -58.29 -2.41
CA MET A 107 23.95 -59.26 -3.50
C MET A 107 25.29 -59.81 -3.98
N ARG A 108 26.26 -58.92 -4.27
CA ARG A 108 27.63 -59.32 -4.64
C ARG A 108 28.30 -60.22 -3.59
N ARG A 109 28.10 -59.93 -2.30
CA ARG A 109 28.61 -60.78 -1.20
C ARG A 109 27.93 -62.15 -1.15
N ARG A 110 26.64 -62.26 -1.48
CA ARG A 110 25.93 -63.54 -1.58
C ARG A 110 26.41 -64.34 -2.78
N GLU A 111 26.54 -63.71 -3.94
CA GLU A 111 27.06 -64.33 -5.17
C GLU A 111 28.46 -64.91 -4.95
N LYS A 112 29.37 -64.13 -4.35
CA LYS A 112 30.72 -64.61 -4.00
C LYS A 112 30.69 -65.84 -3.09
N ARG A 113 29.85 -65.83 -2.04
CA ARG A 113 29.71 -66.99 -1.14
C ARG A 113 29.12 -68.21 -1.83
N ASN A 114 28.04 -68.03 -2.61
CA ASN A 114 27.40 -69.12 -3.33
C ASN A 114 28.35 -69.73 -4.38
N LYS A 115 29.17 -68.91 -5.04
CA LYS A 115 30.21 -69.38 -5.94
C LYS A 115 31.25 -70.24 -5.21
N ALA A 116 31.80 -69.74 -4.10
CA ALA A 116 32.77 -70.48 -3.29
C ALA A 116 32.22 -71.81 -2.73
N LEU A 117 30.91 -71.87 -2.44
CA LEU A 117 30.24 -73.09 -1.99
C LEU A 117 29.88 -74.06 -3.14
N LYS A 118 29.81 -73.58 -4.38
CA LYS A 118 29.52 -74.40 -5.57
C LYS A 118 30.80 -74.97 -6.20
N GLU A 119 31.93 -74.31 -5.99
CA GLU A 119 33.26 -74.75 -6.42
C GLU A 119 33.97 -75.65 -5.38
N ARG A 120 33.29 -76.02 -4.30
CA ARG A 120 33.77 -76.91 -3.23
C ARG A 120 32.98 -78.22 -3.24
#